data_AF-A0AAV7BG70-F1
#
_entry.id   AF-A0AAV7BG70-F1
#
_cell.length_a   1.000
_cell.length_b   1.000
_cell.length_c   1.000
_cell.angle_alpha   90.00
_cell.angle_beta   90.00
_cell.angle_gamma   90.00
#
_symmetry.space_group_name_H-M   'P 1'
#
loop_
_entity.id
_entity.type
_entity.pdbx_description
1 polymer ?
#
loop_
_entity_poly.entity_id
_entity_poly.type
_entity_poly.pdbx_seq_one_letter_code
_entity_poly.pdbx_strand_id
1 'polypeptide(L)'
;MRGSDVPGSQVPARGSMEAMELSHRLISIHNFSEKISERLVHFHVMSLQDCFFLWVGSSASLCSLAVAMCSRFDSMPLSSMILGDKSDTTSSSFAQRLSKRTKKQVFASINIPCNDSQLMLLVEKRIKEEMESFPEKF
;
A
#
# COMPACT_ATOMS: atom_id res chain seq x y z
N MET A 1 60.18 6.77 29.78
CA MET A 1 58.84 6.73 30.42
C MET A 1 57.92 7.58 29.55
N ARG A 2 57.11 6.94 28.68
CA ARG A 2 55.62 7.01 28.68
C ARG A 2 55.14 8.45 28.91
N GLY A 3 54.73 9.23 27.91
CA GLY A 3 53.71 8.92 26.91
C GLY A 3 52.34 9.15 27.54
N SER A 4 51.76 10.35 27.35
CA SER A 4 50.35 10.64 27.65
C SER A 4 49.82 11.63 26.62
N ASP A 5 49.56 11.08 25.43
CA ASP A 5 48.62 11.66 24.47
C ASP A 5 47.24 11.71 25.14
N VAL A 6 46.69 12.92 25.20
CA VAL A 6 45.31 13.15 25.62
C VAL A 6 44.41 12.67 24.48
N PRO A 7 43.53 11.67 24.67
CA PRO A 7 42.64 11.24 23.60
C PRO A 7 41.59 12.33 23.35
N GLY A 8 41.50 12.77 22.11
CA GLY A 8 40.56 13.78 21.65
C GLY A 8 39.13 13.46 22.08
N SER A 9 38.43 14.50 22.54
CA SER A 9 36.98 14.54 22.65
C SER A 9 36.38 14.18 21.30
N GLN A 10 36.03 12.91 21.14
CA GLN A 10 35.40 12.36 19.95
C GLN A 10 33.97 12.88 19.90
N VAL A 11 33.78 13.99 19.18
CA VAL A 11 32.47 14.45 18.75
C VAL A 11 31.84 13.27 17.99
N PRO A 12 30.62 12.80 18.35
CA PRO A 12 30.02 11.69 17.63
C PRO A 12 29.89 12.08 16.15
N ALA A 13 30.36 11.19 15.27
CA ALA A 13 30.36 11.42 13.84
C ALA A 13 28.94 11.71 13.37
N ARG A 14 28.79 12.77 12.56
CA ARG A 14 27.53 13.16 11.88
C ARG A 14 26.79 11.98 11.21
N GLY A 15 27.51 10.93 10.81
CA GLY A 15 26.95 9.70 10.23
C GLY A 15 26.17 8.80 11.20
N SER A 16 26.36 8.93 12.52
CA SER A 16 25.58 8.17 13.52
C SER A 16 24.19 8.77 13.77
N MET A 17 23.98 10.05 13.46
CA MET A 17 22.64 10.67 13.48
C MET A 17 21.84 10.29 12.22
N GLU A 18 22.51 10.10 11.07
CA GLU A 18 21.87 9.70 9.80
C GLU A 18 21.43 8.22 9.79
N ALA A 19 22.12 7.35 10.55
CA ALA A 19 21.71 5.95 10.74
C ALA A 19 20.58 5.77 11.76
N MET A 20 20.27 6.80 12.58
CA MET A 20 19.21 6.78 13.59
C MET A 20 17.96 7.56 13.14
N GLU A 21 17.92 8.01 11.88
CA GLU A 21 16.71 8.49 11.20
C GLU A 21 16.18 7.44 10.20
N LEU A 22 16.57 6.18 10.37
CA LEU A 22 15.88 5.06 9.76
C LEU A 22 14.92 4.48 10.80
N SER A 23 13.63 4.45 10.47
CA SER A 23 12.54 3.75 11.16
C SER A 23 11.73 4.50 12.24
N HIS A 24 11.12 5.62 11.86
CA HIS A 24 9.72 5.83 12.25
C HIS A 24 8.90 6.12 10.98
N ARG A 25 8.72 5.09 10.14
CA ARG A 25 7.68 5.15 9.10
C ARG A 25 6.34 5.06 9.81
N LEU A 26 5.82 6.23 10.21
CA LEU A 26 4.50 6.37 10.76
C LEU A 26 3.48 5.79 9.76
N ILE A 27 2.46 5.11 10.28
CA ILE A 27 1.29 4.76 9.51
C ILE A 27 0.69 6.06 8.95
N SER A 28 0.59 6.18 7.64
CA SER A 28 -0.01 7.35 6.99
C SER A 28 -1.36 6.96 6.37
N ILE A 29 -2.36 7.83 6.52
CA ILE A 29 -3.68 7.63 5.96
C ILE A 29 -3.89 8.69 4.87
N HIS A 30 -4.32 8.24 3.69
CA HIS A 30 -4.67 9.07 2.55
C HIS A 30 -6.08 8.72 2.10
N ASN A 31 -6.96 9.71 2.06
CA ASN A 31 -8.34 9.51 1.66
C ASN A 31 -8.67 10.46 0.52
N PHE A 32 -9.36 9.95 -0.48
CA PHE A 32 -9.87 10.76 -1.59
C PHE A 32 -11.20 10.20 -2.06
N SER A 33 -11.94 10.98 -2.82
CA SER A 33 -13.24 10.58 -3.35
C SER A 33 -13.44 11.19 -4.71
N GLU A 34 -14.08 10.45 -5.59
CA GLU A 34 -14.36 10.91 -6.94
C GLU A 34 -15.69 10.37 -7.45
N LYS A 35 -16.33 11.19 -8.27
CA LYS A 35 -17.53 10.81 -8.99
C LYS A 35 -17.15 10.06 -10.27
N ILE A 36 -17.31 8.74 -10.26
CA ILE A 36 -17.02 7.84 -11.39
C ILE A 36 -18.34 7.26 -11.89
N SER A 37 -18.65 7.46 -13.18
CA SER A 37 -19.91 6.98 -13.80
C SER A 37 -21.17 7.35 -13.00
N GLU A 38 -21.28 8.62 -12.61
CA GLU A 38 -22.37 9.17 -11.77
C GLU A 38 -22.46 8.65 -10.33
N ARG A 39 -21.52 7.80 -9.88
CA ARG A 39 -21.46 7.28 -8.50
C ARG A 39 -20.29 7.89 -7.76
N LEU A 40 -20.53 8.34 -6.53
CA LEU A 40 -19.44 8.77 -5.64
C LEU A 40 -18.72 7.53 -5.11
N VAL A 41 -17.43 7.41 -5.42
CA VAL A 41 -16.55 6.34 -4.95
C VAL A 41 -15.56 6.95 -3.97
N HIS A 42 -15.42 6.29 -2.82
CA HIS A 42 -14.49 6.68 -1.78
C HIS A 42 -13.29 5.73 -1.79
N PHE A 43 -12.11 6.29 -1.55
CA PHE A 43 -10.85 5.58 -1.52
C PHE A 43 -10.15 5.88 -0.21
N HIS A 44 -9.71 4.84 0.48
CA HIS A 44 -8.97 4.96 1.73
C HIS A 44 -7.69 4.14 1.60
N VAL A 45 -6.56 4.79 1.77
CA VAL A 45 -5.24 4.20 1.67
C VAL A 45 -4.54 4.35 3.01
N MET A 46 -4.04 3.25 3.55
CA MET A 46 -3.16 3.24 4.71
C MET A 46 -1.81 2.72 4.26
N SER A 47 -0.81 3.60 4.21
CA SER A 47 0.56 3.24 3.83
C SER A 47 1.38 2.86 5.06
N LEU A 48 2.11 1.76 4.94
CA LEU A 48 3.11 1.27 5.87
C LEU A 48 4.44 1.13 5.13
N GLN A 49 5.46 0.58 5.79
CA GLN A 49 6.81 0.51 5.24
C GLN A 49 6.86 -0.23 3.88
N ASP A 50 6.47 -1.50 3.85
CA ASP A 50 6.56 -2.33 2.64
C ASP A 50 5.20 -2.89 2.19
N CYS A 51 4.14 -2.32 2.75
CA CYS A 51 2.77 -2.69 2.42
C CYS A 51 1.84 -1.48 2.50
N PHE A 52 0.70 -1.60 1.85
CA PHE A 52 -0.39 -0.67 2.04
C PHE A 52 -1.72 -1.42 2.04
N PHE A 53 -2.68 -0.84 2.75
CA PHE A 53 -4.07 -1.23 2.70
C PHE A 53 -4.83 -0.24 1.84
N LEU A 54 -5.63 -0.74 0.91
CA LEU A 54 -6.49 0.01 0.02
C LEU A 54 -7.92 -0.48 0.21
N TRP A 55 -8.80 0.45 0.52
CA TRP A 55 -10.24 0.23 0.51
C TRP A 55 -10.88 1.10 -0.55
N VAL A 56 -11.85 0.52 -1.24
CA VAL A 56 -12.65 1.19 -2.26
C VAL A 56 -14.11 0.82 -2.06
N GLY A 57 -14.98 1.82 -1.95
CA GLY A 57 -16.41 1.55 -1.81
C GLY A 57 -17.26 2.80 -1.85
N SER A 58 -18.58 2.58 -1.93
CA SER A 58 -19.60 3.62 -1.86
C SER A 58 -20.35 3.65 -0.51
N SER A 59 -20.12 2.66 0.35
CA SER A 59 -20.70 2.57 1.70
C SER A 59 -19.65 2.02 2.65
N ALA A 60 -19.62 2.48 3.91
CA ALA A 60 -18.62 2.12 4.90
C ALA A 60 -18.74 0.66 5.39
N SER A 61 -18.49 -0.30 4.51
CA SER A 61 -18.48 -1.73 4.79
C SER A 61 -17.15 -2.36 4.38
N LEU A 62 -16.69 -3.35 5.14
CA LEU A 62 -15.55 -4.19 4.83
C LEU A 62 -16.07 -5.61 4.64
N CYS A 63 -16.35 -6.03 3.40
CA CYS A 63 -16.96 -7.33 3.13
C CYS A 63 -16.16 -8.24 2.19
N SER A 64 -15.18 -7.71 1.46
CA SER A 64 -14.36 -8.49 0.53
C SER A 64 -12.91 -8.00 0.57
N LEU A 65 -12.12 -8.54 1.51
CA LEU A 65 -10.72 -8.18 1.74
C LEU A 65 -9.79 -9.30 1.30
N ALA A 66 -8.89 -8.99 0.38
CA ALA A 66 -7.83 -9.88 -0.04
C ALA A 66 -6.45 -9.28 0.24
N VAL A 67 -5.44 -10.13 0.32
CA VAL A 67 -4.04 -9.75 0.38
C VAL A 67 -3.28 -10.37 -0.78
N ALA A 68 -2.36 -9.61 -1.37
CA ALA A 68 -1.41 -10.14 -2.33
C ALA A 68 0.01 -9.67 -2.05
N MET A 69 0.98 -10.53 -2.36
CA MET A 69 2.39 -10.23 -2.19
C MET A 69 3.23 -10.92 -3.28
N CYS A 70 4.29 -10.24 -3.74
CA CYS A 70 5.25 -10.87 -4.62
C CYS A 70 5.99 -12.00 -3.91
N SER A 71 6.22 -13.10 -4.62
CA SER A 71 7.08 -14.20 -4.18
C SER A 71 8.45 -14.06 -4.84
N ARG A 72 9.51 -14.50 -4.16
CA ARG A 72 10.84 -14.65 -4.79
C ARG A 72 10.91 -15.83 -5.77
N PHE A 73 9.92 -16.72 -5.73
CA PHE A 73 9.89 -17.96 -6.49
C PHE A 73 9.04 -17.87 -7.76
N ASP A 74 8.17 -16.87 -7.87
CA ASP A 74 7.26 -16.69 -9.01
C ASP A 74 7.12 -15.21 -9.39
N SER A 75 7.02 -14.97 -10.69
CA SER A 75 6.73 -13.67 -11.29
C SER A 75 5.30 -13.19 -11.04
N MET A 76 4.39 -14.11 -10.71
CA MET A 76 3.02 -13.78 -10.34
C MET A 76 2.88 -13.65 -8.81
N PRO A 77 2.34 -12.54 -8.29
CA PRO A 77 2.12 -12.40 -6.86
C PRO A 77 1.16 -13.47 -6.34
N LEU A 78 1.41 -13.96 -5.13
CA LEU A 78 0.47 -14.82 -4.42
C LEU A 78 -0.68 -13.96 -3.90
N SER A 79 -1.92 -14.46 -3.97
CA SER A 79 -3.11 -13.75 -3.49
C SER A 79 -3.98 -14.67 -2.66
N SER A 80 -4.57 -14.16 -1.59
CA SER A 80 -5.45 -14.90 -0.70
C SER A 80 -6.60 -14.00 -0.21
N MET A 81 -7.81 -14.55 -0.17
CA MET A 81 -8.96 -13.88 0.43
C MET A 81 -8.91 -14.03 1.96
N ILE A 82 -8.94 -12.91 2.67
CA ILE A 82 -8.96 -12.84 4.14
C ILE A 82 -10.40 -12.81 4.66
N LEU A 83 -11.24 -11.99 4.04
CA LEU A 83 -12.65 -11.80 4.42
C LEU A 83 -13.52 -11.75 3.17
N GLY A 84 -14.69 -12.38 3.23
CA GLY A 84 -15.67 -12.39 2.15
C GLY A 84 -15.83 -13.75 1.50
N ASP A 85 -16.57 -13.78 0.40
CA ASP A 85 -16.76 -14.98 -0.38
C ASP A 85 -15.49 -15.29 -1.18
N LYS A 86 -14.94 -16.50 -0.99
CA LYS A 86 -13.75 -16.96 -1.72
C LYS A 86 -14.03 -17.20 -3.21
N SER A 87 -15.30 -17.33 -3.60
CA SER A 87 -15.72 -17.45 -5.00
C SER A 87 -15.61 -16.11 -5.74
N ASP A 88 -15.74 -14.98 -5.01
CA ASP A 88 -15.53 -13.65 -5.55
C ASP A 88 -14.02 -13.35 -5.67
N THR A 89 -13.52 -13.31 -6.89
CA THR A 89 -12.10 -13.08 -7.18
C THR A 89 -11.76 -11.61 -7.42
N THR A 90 -12.72 -10.68 -7.23
CA THR A 90 -12.53 -9.26 -7.53
C THR A 90 -11.41 -8.66 -6.71
N SER A 91 -11.50 -8.73 -5.38
CA SER A 91 -10.49 -8.17 -4.46
C SER A 91 -9.15 -8.88 -4.58
N SER A 92 -9.13 -10.21 -4.74
CA SER A 92 -7.90 -10.99 -4.84
C SER A 92 -7.15 -10.71 -6.14
N SER A 93 -7.84 -10.62 -7.27
CA SER A 93 -7.26 -10.26 -8.57
C SER A 93 -6.75 -8.82 -8.55
N PHE A 94 -7.49 -7.91 -7.91
CA PHE A 94 -7.13 -6.51 -7.79
C PHE A 94 -5.85 -6.32 -6.95
N ALA A 95 -5.79 -6.95 -5.76
CA ALA A 95 -4.61 -6.96 -4.92
C ALA A 95 -3.40 -7.51 -5.68
N GLN A 96 -3.58 -8.60 -6.44
CA GLN A 96 -2.51 -9.25 -7.20
C GLN A 96 -1.93 -8.32 -8.27
N ARG A 97 -2.77 -7.63 -9.05
CA ARG A 97 -2.31 -6.66 -10.05
C ARG A 97 -1.56 -5.49 -9.42
N LEU A 98 -2.08 -4.96 -8.31
CA LEU A 98 -1.43 -3.86 -7.59
C LEU A 98 -0.10 -4.29 -6.96
N SER A 99 -0.02 -5.47 -6.35
CA SER A 99 1.23 -6.00 -5.79
C SER A 99 2.27 -6.20 -6.90
N LYS A 100 1.87 -6.71 -8.06
CA LYS A 100 2.77 -6.86 -9.22
C LYS A 100 3.35 -5.53 -9.68
N ARG A 101 2.54 -4.48 -9.67
CA ARG A 101 2.91 -3.12 -10.11
C ARG A 101 3.79 -2.39 -9.09
N THR A 102 3.40 -2.42 -7.82
CA THR A 102 4.07 -1.68 -6.74
C THR A 102 5.25 -2.41 -6.13
N LYS A 103 5.36 -3.72 -6.38
CA LYS A 103 6.33 -4.63 -5.73
C LYS A 103 6.20 -4.66 -4.20
N LYS A 104 5.05 -4.26 -3.67
CA LYS A 104 4.71 -4.25 -2.24
C LYS A 104 3.66 -5.29 -1.91
N GLN A 105 3.51 -5.61 -0.63
CA GLN A 105 2.34 -6.35 -0.17
C GLN A 105 1.12 -5.42 -0.16
N VAL A 106 0.01 -5.89 -0.71
CA VAL A 106 -1.20 -5.08 -0.89
C VAL A 106 -2.36 -5.78 -0.22
N PHE A 107 -3.03 -5.08 0.69
CA PHE A 107 -4.34 -5.49 1.20
C PHE A 107 -5.40 -4.69 0.44
N ALA A 108 -6.30 -5.33 -0.28
CA ALA A 108 -7.33 -4.66 -1.07
C ALA A 108 -8.72 -5.10 -0.62
N SER A 109 -9.55 -4.12 -0.26
CA SER A 109 -10.98 -4.31 -0.04
C SER A 109 -11.77 -3.58 -1.12
N ILE A 110 -12.36 -4.33 -2.04
CA ILE A 110 -13.14 -3.77 -3.14
C ILE A 110 -14.62 -4.04 -2.87
N ASN A 111 -15.32 -3.01 -2.42
CA ASN A 111 -16.73 -3.04 -2.06
C ASN A 111 -17.59 -2.37 -3.15
N ILE A 112 -17.33 -2.74 -4.41
CA ILE A 112 -18.08 -2.29 -5.58
C ILE A 112 -18.77 -3.52 -6.19
N PRO A 113 -20.05 -3.44 -6.57
CA PRO A 113 -20.75 -4.56 -7.20
C PRO A 113 -20.00 -5.14 -8.41
N CYS A 114 -19.72 -6.45 -8.38
CA CYS A 114 -18.94 -7.14 -9.41
C CYS A 114 -19.59 -7.16 -10.80
N ASN A 115 -20.88 -6.83 -10.90
CA ASN A 115 -21.62 -6.73 -12.16
C ASN A 115 -21.29 -5.46 -12.97
N ASP A 116 -20.50 -4.53 -12.40
CA ASP A 116 -20.14 -3.26 -13.03
C ASP A 116 -18.66 -3.23 -13.44
N SER A 117 -18.31 -4.06 -14.43
CA SER A 117 -16.94 -4.18 -14.94
C SER A 117 -16.37 -2.86 -15.47
N GLN A 118 -17.22 -1.98 -16.00
CA GLN A 118 -16.82 -0.66 -16.49
C GLN A 118 -16.39 0.25 -15.34
N LEU A 119 -17.17 0.28 -14.25
CA LEU A 119 -16.81 1.02 -13.04
C LEU A 119 -15.51 0.51 -12.44
N MET A 120 -15.31 -0.81 -12.38
CA MET A 120 -14.07 -1.42 -11.88
C MET A 120 -12.84 -1.00 -12.68
N LEU A 121 -12.94 -0.91 -14.01
CA LEU A 121 -11.85 -0.44 -14.86
C LEU A 121 -11.51 1.03 -14.58
N LEU A 122 -12.53 1.88 -14.42
CA LEU A 122 -12.33 3.30 -14.11
C LEU A 122 -11.72 3.51 -12.73
N VAL A 123 -12.14 2.72 -11.74
CA VAL A 123 -11.56 2.68 -10.39
C VAL A 123 -10.09 2.30 -10.44
N GLU A 124 -9.74 1.27 -11.21
CA GLU A 124 -8.34 0.84 -11.39
C GLU A 124 -7.51 1.95 -12.05
N LYS A 125 -8.05 2.57 -13.10
CA LYS A 125 -7.40 3.71 -13.78
C LYS A 125 -7.16 4.85 -12.80
N ARG A 126 -8.16 5.19 -11.98
CA ARG A 126 -8.05 6.30 -11.05
C ARG A 126 -7.02 6.06 -9.95
N ILE A 127 -6.96 4.85 -9.40
CA ILE A 127 -5.93 4.47 -8.42
C ILE A 127 -4.54 4.51 -9.05
N LYS A 128 -4.43 4.15 -10.34
CA LYS A 128 -3.18 4.27 -11.06
C LYS A 128 -2.72 5.73 -11.17
N GLU A 129 -3.61 6.64 -11.55
CA GLU A 129 -3.33 8.08 -11.61
C GLU A 129 -2.98 8.66 -10.23
N GLU A 130 -3.65 8.22 -9.17
CA GLU A 130 -3.33 8.66 -7.80
C GLU A 130 -1.94 8.20 -7.37
N MET A 131 -1.56 6.95 -7.67
CA MET A 131 -0.22 6.43 -7.38
C MET A 131 0.88 7.16 -8.17
N GLU A 132 0.57 7.63 -9.38
CA GLU A 132 1.49 8.43 -10.19
C GLU A 132 1.63 9.86 -9.64
N SER A 133 0.56 10.41 -9.07
CA SER A 133 0.52 11.76 -8.51
C SER A 133 1.11 11.84 -7.10
N PHE A 134 0.89 10.81 -6.28
CA PHE A 134 1.28 10.75 -4.86
C PHE A 134 1.93 9.40 -4.50
N PRO A 135 3.09 9.08 -5.08
CA PRO A 135 3.75 7.78 -4.89
C PRO A 135 4.12 7.51 -3.42
N GLU A 136 4.32 8.54 -2.60
CA GLU A 136 4.64 8.43 -1.19
C GLU A 136 3.47 7.95 -0.31
N LYS A 137 2.24 7.94 -0.85
CA LYS A 137 1.03 7.52 -0.15
C LYS A 137 0.71 6.03 -0.31
N PHE A 138 1.47 5.29 -1.11
CA PHE A 138 1.27 3.88 -1.43
C PHE A 138 2.58 3.11 -1.26
#